data_AF-A0A7W5V8B9-F1
#
_entry.id   AF-A0A7W5V8B9-F1
#
_cell.length_a   1.000
_cell.length_b   1.000
_cell.length_c   1.000
_cell.angle_alpha   90.00
_cell.angle_beta   90.00
_cell.angle_gamma   90.00
#
_symmetry.space_group_name_H-M   'P 1'
#
loop_
_entity.id
_entity.type
_entity.pdbx_description
1 polymer ?
#
loop_
_entity_poly.entity_id
_entity_poly.type
_entity_poly.pdbx_seq_one_letter_code
_entity_poly.pdbx_strand_id
1 'polypeptide(L)'
;MTTIDDLVALVPPPTEPVDARGDWHEVEAALGLALPTDFKALIERYGLGQFVDHITPLTPFGAHGPADRARSGTARQRAALP
;
A
#
# COMPACT_ATOMS: atom_id res chain seq x y z
N MET A 1 -13.90 -15.43 3.18
CA MET A 1 -12.66 -14.80 2.70
C MET A 1 -12.75 -13.35 3.07
N THR A 2 -11.78 -12.82 3.82
CA THR A 2 -11.71 -11.39 4.16
C THR A 2 -11.39 -10.59 2.91
N THR A 3 -12.22 -9.61 2.58
CA THR A 3 -12.07 -8.80 1.38
C THR A 3 -11.30 -7.52 1.70
N ILE A 4 -10.85 -6.82 0.67
CA ILE A 4 -10.23 -5.50 0.81
C ILE A 4 -11.18 -4.46 1.45
N ASP A 5 -12.50 -4.69 1.37
CA ASP A 5 -13.50 -3.81 1.96
C ASP A 5 -13.57 -3.99 3.49
N ASP A 6 -13.37 -5.20 4.01
CA ASP A 6 -13.22 -5.45 5.44
C ASP A 6 -11.99 -4.71 6.00
N LEU A 7 -10.90 -4.70 5.23
CA LEU A 7 -9.69 -3.95 5.59
C LEU A 7 -9.96 -2.44 5.62
N VAL A 8 -10.66 -1.91 4.62
CA VAL A 8 -11.05 -0.48 4.56
C VAL A 8 -11.99 -0.08 5.70
N ALA A 9 -12.87 -0.98 6.14
CA ALA A 9 -13.73 -0.74 7.29
C ALA A 9 -12.94 -0.64 8.61
N LEU A 10 -11.90 -1.47 8.77
CA LEU A 10 -11.04 -1.46 9.97
C LEU A 10 -10.01 -0.33 9.95
N VAL A 11 -9.49 -0.02 8.77
CA VAL A 11 -8.42 0.94 8.55
C VAL A 11 -8.84 1.87 7.42
N PRO A 12 -9.37 3.06 7.71
CA PRO A 12 -9.73 3.99 6.65
C PRO A 12 -8.47 4.36 5.83
N PRO A 13 -8.57 4.40 4.49
CA PRO A 13 -7.46 4.77 3.63
C PRO A 13 -7.03 6.22 3.90
N PRO A 14 -5.76 6.56 3.63
CA PRO A 14 -5.26 7.90 3.84
C PRO A 14 -5.91 8.86 2.83
N THR A 15 -6.14 10.11 3.24
CA THR A 15 -6.73 11.12 2.34
C THR A 15 -5.84 11.40 1.13
N GLU A 16 -4.52 11.30 1.30
CA GLU A 16 -3.52 11.45 0.24
C GLU A 16 -2.56 10.25 0.25
N PRO A 17 -2.84 9.19 -0.53
CA PRO A 17 -1.96 8.04 -0.67
C PRO A 17 -0.67 8.40 -1.43
N VAL A 18 0.49 8.11 -0.83
CA VAL A 18 1.81 8.31 -1.45
C VAL A 18 2.15 7.11 -2.34
N ASP A 19 2.69 7.32 -3.54
CA ASP A 19 3.12 6.25 -4.46
C ASP A 19 2.07 5.14 -4.68
N ALA A 20 0.79 5.53 -4.67
CA ALA A 20 -0.34 4.61 -4.84
C ALA A 20 -0.70 4.35 -6.30
N ARG A 21 -0.10 5.08 -7.24
CA ARG A 21 -0.40 5.00 -8.67
C ARG A 21 0.88 4.91 -9.47
N GLY A 22 0.85 4.09 -10.50
CA GLY A 22 1.92 3.94 -11.47
C GLY A 22 1.51 2.94 -12.55
N ASP A 23 2.43 2.60 -13.45
CA ASP A 23 2.18 1.68 -14.55
C ASP A 23 2.35 0.22 -14.09
N TRP A 24 1.23 -0.43 -13.76
CA TRP A 24 1.23 -1.85 -13.40
C TRP A 24 1.68 -2.77 -14.53
N HIS A 25 1.51 -2.39 -15.79
CA HIS A 25 1.95 -3.19 -16.92
C HIS A 25 3.47 -3.23 -16.99
N GLU A 26 4.14 -2.10 -16.73
CA GLU A 26 5.60 -2.05 -16.62
C GLU A 26 6.12 -2.92 -15.45
N VAL A 27 5.45 -2.85 -14.30
CA VAL A 27 5.79 -3.67 -13.12
C VAL A 27 5.63 -5.16 -13.38
N GLU A 28 4.50 -5.58 -13.94
CA GLU A 28 4.22 -6.98 -14.26
C GLU A 28 5.19 -7.51 -15.34
N ALA A 29 5.54 -6.67 -16.32
CA ALA A 29 6.55 -7.01 -17.33
C ALA A 29 7.94 -7.20 -16.72
N ALA A 30 8.34 -6.32 -15.80
CA ALA A 30 9.62 -6.42 -15.09
C ALA A 30 9.70 -7.66 -14.18
N LEU A 31 8.59 -8.01 -13.53
CA LEU A 31 8.50 -9.20 -12.68
C LEU A 31 8.29 -10.50 -13.48
N GLY A 32 7.89 -10.41 -14.75
CA GLY A 32 7.55 -11.55 -15.60
C GLY A 32 6.32 -12.32 -15.12
N LEU A 33 5.45 -11.70 -14.32
CA LEU A 33 4.25 -12.32 -13.76
C LEU A 33 3.12 -11.30 -13.60
N ALA A 34 1.88 -11.77 -13.74
CA ALA A 34 0.70 -10.97 -13.46
C ALA A 34 0.47 -10.89 -11.95
N LEU A 35 0.32 -9.68 -11.42
CA LEU A 35 0.05 -9.47 -10.01
C LEU A 35 -1.44 -9.64 -9.72
N PRO A 36 -1.82 -10.21 -8.56
CA PRO A 36 -3.23 -10.32 -8.17
C PRO A 36 -3.93 -8.96 -8.15
N THR A 37 -5.17 -8.92 -8.64
CA THR A 37 -5.99 -7.70 -8.66
C THR A 37 -6.17 -7.10 -7.27
N ASP A 38 -6.33 -7.94 -6.25
CA ASP A 38 -6.51 -7.50 -4.86
C ASP A 38 -5.27 -6.77 -4.31
N PHE A 39 -4.07 -7.19 -4.75
CA PHE A 39 -2.84 -6.50 -4.37
C PHE A 39 -2.74 -5.12 -5.00
N LYS A 40 -3.09 -5.00 -6.30
CA LYS A 40 -3.12 -3.72 -7.01
C LYS A 40 -4.12 -2.76 -6.36
N ALA A 41 -5.31 -3.25 -6.03
CA ALA A 41 -6.33 -2.48 -5.32
C ALA A 41 -5.88 -2.04 -3.92
N LEU A 42 -5.07 -2.84 -3.22
CA LEU A 42 -4.49 -2.47 -1.93
C LEU A 42 -3.53 -1.27 -2.09
N ILE A 43 -2.60 -1.36 -3.04
CA ILE A 43 -1.64 -0.29 -3.30
C ILE A 43 -2.34 0.98 -3.79
N GLU A 44 -3.38 0.87 -4.61
CA GLU A 44 -4.16 2.03 -5.06
C GLU A 44 -4.91 2.76 -3.95
N ARG A 45 -5.41 2.03 -2.94
CA ARG A 45 -6.13 2.63 -1.82
C ARG A 45 -5.20 3.18 -0.74
N TYR A 46 -4.10 2.49 -0.45
CA TYR A 46 -3.26 2.81 0.72
C TYR A 46 -1.91 3.41 0.35
N GLY A 47 -1.39 3.13 -0.84
CA GLY A 47 -0.06 3.52 -1.27
C GLY A 47 1.05 2.99 -0.36
N LEU A 48 2.13 3.75 -0.29
CA LEU A 48 3.19 3.59 0.68
C LEU A 48 2.69 4.03 2.07
N GLY A 49 2.57 3.09 3.00
CA GLY A 49 2.00 3.35 4.32
C GLY A 49 2.39 2.30 5.36
N GLN A 50 1.90 2.46 6.58
CA GLN A 50 2.11 1.47 7.64
C GLN A 50 0.81 1.20 8.38
N PHE A 51 0.36 -0.05 8.28
CA PHE A 51 -0.69 -0.61 9.10
C PHE A 51 -0.11 -0.99 10.47
N VAL A 52 -0.76 -0.50 11.52
CA VAL A 52 -0.54 -0.92 12.92
C VAL A 52 0.94 -0.97 13.35
N ASP A 53 1.76 -0.06 12.83
CA ASP A 53 3.22 0.01 13.09
C ASP A 53 4.05 -1.23 12.73
N HIS A 54 3.49 -2.20 12.01
CA HIS A 54 4.17 -3.48 11.71
C HIS A 54 4.11 -3.93 10.26
N ILE A 55 3.06 -3.56 9.52
CA ILE A 55 2.85 -4.03 8.15
C ILE A 55 2.92 -2.84 7.20
N THR A 56 3.84 -2.89 6.23
CA THR A 56 3.97 -1.86 5.18
C THR A 56 3.72 -2.50 3.83
N PRO A 57 2.72 -2.03 3.06
CA PRO A 57 2.58 -2.43 1.67
C PRO A 57 3.83 -2.02 0.89
N LEU A 58 4.40 -2.99 0.18
CA LEU A 58 5.53 -2.73 -0.70
C LEU A 58 4.98 -2.24 -2.05
N THR A 59 4.75 -0.93 -2.17
CA THR A 59 4.35 -0.35 -3.46
C THR A 59 5.53 -0.34 -4.43
N PRO A 60 5.41 -0.93 -5.63
CA PRO A 60 6.52 -0.95 -6.59
C PRO A 60 6.88 0.44 -7.15
N PHE A 61 6.10 1.47 -6.82
CA PHE A 61 6.26 2.83 -7.35
C PHE A 61 7.05 3.76 -6.43
N GLY A 62 7.32 3.34 -5.19
CA GLY A 62 8.01 4.13 -4.17
C GLY A 62 9.40 3.63 -3.85
N ALA A 63 10.23 4.50 -3.27
CA ALA A 63 11.58 4.13 -2.87
C ALA A 63 11.58 3.31 -1.56
N HIS A 64 12.33 2.20 -1.55
CA HIS A 64 12.28 1.19 -0.47
C HIS A 64 13.47 1.20 0.50
N GLY A 65 14.34 2.21 0.40
CA GLY A 65 15.52 2.31 1.24
C GLY A 65 15.20 2.73 2.68
N PRO A 66 16.05 2.40 3.66
CA PRO A 66 15.90 2.88 5.05
C PRO A 66 15.89 4.42 5.14
N ALA A 67 16.55 5.12 4.22
CA ALA A 67 16.51 6.58 4.11
C ALA A 67 15.18 7.11 3.55
N ASP A 68 14.46 6.33 2.74
CA ASP A 68 13.19 6.73 2.14
C ASP A 68 12.01 6.55 3.09
N ARG A 69 12.08 5.57 4.00
CA ARG A 69 11.12 5.40 5.10
C ARG A 69 10.96 6.66 5.98
N ALA A 70 12.03 7.44 6.11
CA ALA A 70 12.02 8.72 6.83
C ALA A 70 11.39 9.86 6.00
N ARG A 71 11.48 9.82 4.66
CA ARG A 71 10.82 10.77 3.75
C ARG A 71 9.34 10.51 3.57
N SER A 72 8.88 9.27 3.75
CA SER A 72 7.46 8.90 3.64
C SER A 72 6.56 9.50 4.71
N GLY A 73 7.09 10.31 5.65
CA GLY A 73 6.28 11.12 6.56
C GLY A 73 5.12 10.35 7.17
N THR A 74 5.42 9.23 7.85
CA THR A 74 4.50 8.22 8.41
C THR A 74 3.04 8.67 8.56
N ALA A 75 2.25 8.53 7.49
CA ALA A 75 0.80 8.47 7.56
C ALA A 75 0.44 7.16 8.25
N ARG A 76 0.53 7.14 9.59
CA ARG A 76 0.21 5.97 10.41
C ARG A 76 -1.27 5.67 10.29
N GLN A 77 -1.61 4.61 9.59
CA GLN A 77 -2.98 4.12 9.51
C GLN A 77 -3.24 3.19 10.70
N ARG A 78 -3.85 3.76 11.74
CA ARG A 78 -4.28 3.02 12.91
C ARG A 78 -5.63 2.36 12.61
N ALA A 79 -5.66 1.04 12.70
CA ALA A 79 -6.92 0.32 12.78
C ALA A 79 -7.62 0.70 14.09
N ALA A 80 -8.91 1.06 14.02
CA ALA A 80 -9.75 1.13 15.21
C ALA A 80 -10.15 -0.31 15.57
N LEU A 81 -9.30 -1.00 16.35
CA LEU A 81 -9.66 -2.29 16.93
C LEU A 81 -10.62 -2.05 18.11
N PRO A 82 -11.80 -2.69 18.15
CA PRO A 82 -12.69 -2.67 19.31
C PRO A 82 -12.12 -3.46 20.49
#